data_AF-A0A075MNM5-F1
#
_entry.id   AF-A0A075MNM5-F1
#
_cell.length_a   1.000
_cell.length_b   1.000
_cell.length_c   1.000
_cell.angle_alpha   90.00
_cell.angle_beta   90.00
_cell.angle_gamma   90.00
#
_symmetry.space_group_name_H-M   'P 1'
#
loop_
_entity.id
_entity.type
_entity.pdbx_description
1 polymer ?
#
loop_
_entity_poly.entity_id
_entity_poly.type
_entity_poly.pdbx_seq_one_letter_code
_entity_poly.pdbx_strand_id
1 'polypeptide(L)'
;MLDILKKSKRGYIWITLGFFVVSLTVHWTFAWFAYVQEQQEHNQPIEATGYFNQTMRDTMENWQSEFLQLMWQVGGLSFLLYVGSPQSKESSERMEAKIDLLINNLKVLAENPERVKASLDEIDKKYYKSG
;
A
#
# COMPACT_ATOMS: atom_id res chain seq x y z
N MET A 1 -28.95 12.87 -13.44
CA MET A 1 -28.42 12.47 -12.11
C MET A 1 -27.49 11.24 -12.18
N LEU A 2 -27.74 10.27 -13.06
CA LEU A 2 -26.87 9.07 -13.23
C LEU A 2 -25.61 9.27 -14.10
N ASP A 3 -25.48 10.38 -14.84
CA ASP A 3 -24.29 10.63 -15.68
C ASP A 3 -23.05 11.09 -14.90
N ILE A 4 -23.19 11.53 -13.65
CA ILE A 4 -22.06 11.92 -12.79
C ILE A 4 -21.19 10.71 -12.42
N LEU A 5 -21.76 9.50 -12.46
CA LEU A 5 -21.06 8.25 -12.14
C LEU A 5 -20.27 7.67 -13.32
N LYS A 6 -20.34 8.28 -14.51
CA LYS A 6 -19.67 7.74 -15.70
C LYS A 6 -18.18 8.11 -15.71
N LYS A 7 -17.37 7.20 -15.16
CA LYS A 7 -15.96 6.95 -15.53
C LYS A 7 -14.96 8.03 -15.15
N SER A 8 -14.71 8.19 -13.85
CA SER A 8 -13.49 8.81 -13.34
C SER A 8 -12.68 7.76 -12.59
N LYS A 9 -11.43 7.47 -13.03
CA LYS A 9 -10.45 6.68 -12.22
C LYS A 9 -10.24 7.28 -10.81
N ARG A 10 -10.73 8.50 -10.57
CA ARG A 10 -10.63 9.26 -9.33
C ARG A 10 -11.98 9.44 -8.63
N GLY A 11 -13.04 8.76 -9.06
CA GLY A 11 -14.38 8.88 -8.46
C GLY A 11 -14.36 8.57 -6.96
N TYR A 12 -13.61 7.52 -6.58
CA TYR A 12 -13.36 7.19 -5.17
C TYR A 12 -12.72 8.36 -4.40
N ILE A 13 -11.66 8.97 -4.95
CA ILE A 13 -10.97 10.11 -4.30
C ILE A 13 -11.93 11.26 -4.05
N TRP A 14 -12.76 11.62 -5.02
CA TRP A 14 -13.71 12.73 -4.88
C TRP A 14 -14.83 12.44 -3.88
N ILE A 15 -15.34 11.20 -3.86
CA ILE A 15 -16.35 10.78 -2.89
C ILE A 15 -15.76 10.82 -1.48
N THR A 16 -14.58 10.22 -1.29
CA THR A 16 -13.88 10.22 0.01
C THR A 16 -13.53 11.64 0.46
N LEU A 17 -13.03 12.49 -0.45
CA LEU A 17 -12.75 13.89 -0.14
C LEU A 17 -14.03 14.65 0.24
N GLY A 18 -15.14 14.38 -0.44
CA GLY A 18 -16.45 14.94 -0.10
C GLY A 18 -16.88 14.56 1.32
N PHE A 19 -16.81 13.27 1.67
CA PHE A 19 -17.08 12.81 3.04
C PHE A 19 -16.13 13.44 4.06
N PHE A 20 -14.85 13.56 3.72
CA PHE A 20 -13.84 14.18 4.58
C PHE A 20 -14.16 15.65 4.88
N VAL A 21 -14.47 16.45 3.86
CA VAL A 21 -14.83 17.87 4.02
C VAL A 21 -16.12 18.03 4.83
N VAL A 22 -17.12 17.19 4.57
CA VAL A 22 -18.36 17.18 5.37
C VAL A 22 -18.07 16.85 6.82
N SER A 23 -17.30 15.78 7.09
CA SER A 23 -16.95 15.41 8.46
C SER A 23 -16.13 16.48 9.16
N LEU A 24 -15.20 17.14 8.46
CA LEU A 24 -14.38 18.21 9.03
C LEU A 24 -15.24 19.43 9.38
N THR A 25 -16.17 19.79 8.50
CA THR A 25 -17.13 20.89 8.73
C THR A 25 -18.01 20.60 9.94
N VAL A 26 -18.53 19.38 10.05
CA VAL A 26 -19.32 18.93 11.20
C VAL A 26 -18.48 18.99 12.47
N HIS A 27 -17.25 18.47 12.45
CA HIS A 27 -16.34 18.50 13.60
C HIS A 27 -16.10 19.93 14.11
N TRP A 28 -15.74 20.84 13.21
CA TRP A 28 -15.50 22.25 13.56
C TRP A 28 -16.78 22.92 14.08
N THR A 29 -17.94 22.63 13.47
CA THR A 29 -19.22 23.16 13.96
C THR A 29 -19.52 22.72 15.40
N PHE A 30 -19.29 21.45 15.73
CA PHE A 30 -19.47 20.96 17.10
C PHE A 30 -18.39 21.48 18.06
N ALA A 31 -17.15 21.65 17.59
CA ALA A 31 -16.09 22.27 18.36
C ALA A 31 -16.44 23.73 18.73
N TRP A 32 -17.11 24.47 17.84
CA TRP A 32 -17.59 25.81 18.14
C TRP A 32 -18.61 25.81 19.28
N PHE A 33 -19.59 24.91 19.25
CA PHE A 33 -20.58 24.79 20.32
C PHE A 33 -19.92 24.43 21.66
N ALA A 34 -18.97 23.49 21.66
CA ALA A 34 -18.22 23.12 22.86
C ALA A 34 -17.38 24.30 23.39
N TYR A 35 -16.69 25.02 22.51
CA TYR A 35 -15.88 26.19 22.86
C TYR A 35 -16.73 27.29 23.49
N VAL A 36 -17.85 27.65 22.85
CA VAL A 36 -18.77 28.68 23.36
C VAL A 36 -19.31 28.29 24.73
N GLN A 37 -19.69 27.03 24.93
CA GLN A 37 -20.16 26.54 26.22
C GLN A 37 -19.07 26.66 27.30
N GLU A 38 -17.84 26.21 27.00
CA GLU A 38 -16.69 26.32 27.91
C GLU A 38 -16.39 27.78 28.30
N GLN A 39 -16.38 28.70 27.33
CA GLN A 39 -16.16 30.12 27.61
C GLN A 39 -17.27 30.70 28.51
N GLN A 40 -18.53 30.32 28.29
CA GLN A 40 -19.65 30.76 29.12
C GLN A 40 -19.54 30.22 30.55
N GLU A 41 -19.20 28.95 30.73
CA GLU A 41 -19.02 28.31 32.04
C GLU A 41 -17.87 28.97 32.83
N HIS A 42 -16.83 29.42 32.15
CA HIS A 42 -15.67 30.08 32.77
C HIS A 42 -15.74 31.62 32.78
N ASN A 43 -16.86 32.22 32.37
CA ASN A 43 -17.02 33.67 32.23
C ASN A 43 -15.90 34.34 31.40
N GLN A 44 -15.44 33.65 30.37
CA GLN A 44 -14.41 34.12 29.44
C GLN A 44 -15.03 34.73 28.18
N PRO A 45 -14.35 35.68 27.52
CA PRO A 45 -14.80 36.22 26.25
C PRO A 45 -14.73 35.17 25.13
N ILE A 46 -15.73 35.16 24.26
CA ILE A 46 -15.74 34.30 23.06
C ILE A 46 -14.90 34.97 21.98
N GLU A 47 -13.72 34.42 21.69
CA GLU A 47 -12.80 34.94 20.69
C GLU A 47 -12.60 33.98 19.52
N ALA A 48 -12.72 34.47 18.29
CA ALA A 48 -12.55 33.66 17.08
C ALA A 48 -11.12 33.06 16.98
N THR A 49 -10.11 33.81 17.42
CA THR A 49 -8.71 33.34 17.44
C THR A 49 -8.51 32.24 18.48
N GLY A 50 -9.15 32.35 19.64
CA GLY A 50 -9.12 31.33 20.70
C GLY A 50 -9.70 30.01 20.21
N TYR A 51 -10.91 30.08 19.63
CA TYR A 51 -11.56 28.95 18.99
C TYR A 51 -10.68 28.30 17.91
N PHE A 52 -10.19 29.10 16.94
CA PHE A 52 -9.38 28.57 15.84
C PHE A 52 -8.12 27.85 16.36
N ASN A 53 -7.41 28.44 17.32
CA ASN A 53 -6.20 27.85 17.88
C ASN A 53 -6.50 26.55 18.65
N GLN A 54 -7.59 26.50 19.41
CA GLN A 54 -8.00 25.30 20.14
C GLN A 54 -8.41 24.18 19.18
N THR A 55 -9.37 24.44 18.29
CA THR A 55 -9.85 23.44 17.33
C THR A 55 -8.75 22.96 16.39
N MET A 56 -7.83 23.83 15.98
CA MET A 56 -6.69 23.43 15.16
C MET A 56 -5.70 22.55 15.94
N ARG A 57 -5.43 22.84 17.22
CA ARG A 57 -4.63 21.96 18.08
C ARG A 57 -5.30 20.61 18.23
N ASP A 58 -6.58 20.58 18.61
CA ASP A 58 -7.33 19.33 18.80
C ASP A 58 -7.33 18.48 17.51
N THR A 59 -7.53 19.13 16.36
CA THR A 59 -7.46 18.48 15.04
C THR A 59 -6.06 17.89 14.77
N MET A 60 -5.00 18.65 15.08
CA MET A 60 -3.62 18.23 14.82
C MET A 60 -3.14 17.16 15.79
N GLU A 61 -3.56 17.20 17.05
CA GLU A 61 -3.27 16.15 18.05
C GLU A 61 -3.93 14.83 17.65
N ASN A 62 -5.20 14.87 17.26
CA ASN A 62 -5.90 13.69 16.73
C ASN A 62 -5.26 13.18 15.44
N TRP A 63 -4.89 14.07 14.52
CA TRP A 63 -4.20 13.67 13.28
C TRP A 63 -2.83 13.04 13.56
N GLN A 64 -2.06 13.61 14.49
CA GLN A 64 -0.75 13.10 14.89
C GLN A 64 -0.87 11.68 15.48
N SER A 65 -1.80 11.47 16.40
CA SER A 65 -1.96 10.17 17.08
C SER A 65 -2.43 9.08 16.11
N GLU A 66 -3.42 9.38 15.26
CA GLU A 66 -3.92 8.46 14.25
C GLU A 66 -2.84 8.15 13.19
N PHE A 67 -2.05 9.14 12.77
CA PHE A 67 -0.95 8.91 11.85
C PHE A 67 0.11 7.99 12.45
N LEU A 68 0.50 8.23 13.71
CA LEU A 68 1.46 7.38 14.41
C LEU A 68 0.92 5.96 14.58
N GLN A 69 -0.36 5.81 14.91
CA GLN A 69 -1.02 4.51 15.01
C GLN A 69 -1.00 3.76 13.67
N LEU A 70 -1.41 4.41 12.57
CA LEU A 70 -1.41 3.79 11.24
C LEU A 70 0.00 3.39 10.79
N MET A 71 0.99 4.24 11.04
CA MET A 71 2.39 3.95 10.76
C MET A 71 2.88 2.74 11.56
N TRP A 72 2.54 2.66 12.85
CA TRP A 72 2.91 1.54 13.69
C TRP A 72 2.19 0.25 13.28
N GLN A 73 0.90 0.32 12.96
CA GLN A 73 0.12 -0.83 12.54
C GLN A 73 0.61 -1.37 11.18
N VAL A 74 0.66 -0.53 10.15
CA VAL A 74 1.06 -0.95 8.81
C VAL A 74 2.55 -1.26 8.75
N GLY A 75 3.38 -0.35 9.26
CA GLY A 75 4.84 -0.51 9.27
C GLY A 75 5.30 -1.62 10.19
N GLY A 76 4.78 -1.66 11.42
CA GLY A 76 5.08 -2.71 12.40
C GLY A 76 4.60 -4.08 11.95
N LEU A 77 3.37 -4.20 11.43
CA LEU A 77 2.89 -5.48 10.88
C LEU A 77 3.71 -5.90 9.65
N SER A 78 4.03 -4.98 8.74
CA SER A 78 4.87 -5.27 7.58
C SER A 78 6.27 -5.73 8.00
N PHE A 79 6.85 -5.11 9.03
CA PHE A 79 8.14 -5.51 9.59
C PHE A 79 8.07 -6.90 10.23
N LEU A 80 7.06 -7.17 11.06
CA LEU A 80 6.87 -8.48 11.68
C LEU A 80 6.61 -9.58 10.65
N LEU A 81 5.83 -9.30 9.61
CA LEU A 81 5.64 -10.22 8.48
C LEU A 81 6.95 -10.41 7.72
N TYR A 82 7.73 -9.37 7.47
CA TYR A 82 9.00 -9.49 6.77
C TYR A 82 10.01 -10.36 7.54
N VAL A 83 10.17 -10.10 8.84
CA VAL A 83 11.11 -10.85 9.70
C VAL A 83 10.60 -12.26 10.02
N GLY A 84 9.29 -12.40 10.22
CA GLY A 84 8.63 -13.65 10.61
C GLY A 84 8.18 -14.53 9.44
N SER A 85 8.28 -14.08 8.18
CA SER A 85 7.85 -14.85 7.02
C SER A 85 8.86 -15.93 6.63
N PRO A 86 8.54 -17.23 6.84
CA PRO A 86 9.33 -18.34 6.30
C PRO A 86 9.25 -18.40 4.76
N GLN A 87 8.30 -17.69 4.15
CA GLN A 87 8.07 -17.67 2.72
C GLN A 87 9.25 -17.03 1.95
N SER A 88 9.97 -16.09 2.58
CA SER A 88 11.20 -15.50 2.01
C SER A 88 12.34 -16.52 1.92
N LYS A 89 12.55 -17.32 2.98
CA LYS A 89 13.56 -18.39 3.05
C LYS A 89 13.21 -19.58 2.16
N GLU A 90 11.96 -20.03 2.19
CA GLU A 90 11.48 -21.11 1.33
C GLU A 90 11.56 -20.71 -0.16
N SER A 91 11.30 -19.44 -0.49
CA SER A 91 11.46 -18.93 -1.84
C SER A 91 12.92 -18.86 -2.28
N SER A 92 13.86 -18.48 -1.40
CA SER A 92 15.29 -18.49 -1.74
C SER A 92 15.83 -19.91 -1.92
N GLU A 93 15.48 -20.84 -1.04
CA GLU A 93 15.90 -22.24 -1.14
C GLU A 93 15.34 -22.90 -2.42
N ARG A 94 14.08 -22.64 -2.77
CA ARG A 94 13.49 -23.10 -4.03
C ARG A 94 14.16 -22.49 -5.26
N MET A 95 14.62 -21.24 -5.18
CA MET A 95 15.34 -20.60 -6.27
C MET A 95 16.72 -21.23 -6.46
N GLU A 96 17.46 -21.43 -5.37
CA GLU A 96 18.77 -22.07 -5.36
C GLU A 96 18.71 -23.49 -5.92
N ALA A 97 17.74 -24.30 -5.48
CA ALA A 97 17.51 -25.63 -6.02
C ALA A 97 17.23 -25.63 -7.53
N LYS A 98 16.47 -24.65 -8.05
CA LYS A 98 16.24 -24.51 -9.49
C LYS A 98 17.51 -24.12 -10.25
N ILE A 99 18.33 -23.24 -9.68
CA ILE A 99 19.61 -22.82 -10.27
C ILE A 99 20.56 -24.02 -10.35
N ASP A 100 20.65 -24.82 -9.29
CA ASP A 100 21.48 -26.02 -9.27
C ASP A 100 21.04 -27.05 -10.32
N LEU A 101 19.72 -27.26 -10.47
CA LEU A 101 19.19 -28.13 -11.51
C LEU A 101 19.54 -27.62 -12.92
N LEU A 102 19.46 -26.31 -13.16
CA LEU A 102 19.87 -25.72 -14.44
C LEU A 102 21.38 -25.89 -14.67
N ILE A 103 22.22 -25.60 -13.67
CA ILE A 103 23.68 -25.77 -13.77
C ILE A 103 24.04 -27.22 -14.05
N ASN A 104 23.43 -28.18 -13.35
CA ASN A 104 23.70 -29.59 -13.54
C ASN A 104 23.28 -30.06 -14.94
N ASN A 105 22.09 -29.68 -15.39
CA ASN A 105 21.64 -30.00 -16.74
C ASN A 105 22.56 -29.38 -17.80
N LEU A 106 22.97 -28.11 -17.64
CA LEU A 106 23.91 -27.46 -18.54
C LEU A 106 25.29 -28.14 -18.54
N LYS A 107 25.78 -28.64 -17.40
CA LYS A 107 27.02 -29.43 -17.32
C LYS A 107 26.90 -30.75 -18.07
N VAL A 108 25.79 -31.48 -17.90
CA VAL A 108 25.52 -32.72 -18.66
C VAL A 108 25.49 -32.46 -20.17
N LEU A 109 24.88 -31.35 -20.57
CA LEU A 109 24.87 -30.88 -21.95
C LEU A 109 26.29 -30.50 -22.43
N ALA A 110 27.12 -29.89 -21.58
CA ALA A 110 28.47 -29.49 -21.89
C ALA A 110 29.49 -30.64 -21.90
N GLU A 111 29.28 -31.71 -21.13
CA GLU A 111 30.12 -32.93 -21.12
C GLU A 111 29.88 -33.78 -22.38
N ASN A 112 28.70 -33.72 -22.98
CA ASN A 112 28.39 -34.40 -24.25
C ASN A 112 27.86 -33.41 -25.30
N PRO A 113 28.67 -32.42 -25.71
CA PRO A 113 28.21 -31.31 -26.57
C PRO A 113 27.74 -31.79 -27.95
N GLU A 114 28.25 -32.93 -28.42
CA GLU A 114 27.81 -33.53 -29.69
C GLU A 114 26.39 -34.10 -29.63
N ARG A 115 25.97 -34.69 -28.49
CA ARG A 115 24.58 -35.15 -28.32
C ARG A 115 23.61 -33.99 -28.29
N VAL A 116 24.01 -32.86 -27.72
CA VAL A 116 23.17 -31.66 -27.64
C VAL A 116 23.00 -31.04 -29.01
N LYS A 117 24.09 -30.88 -29.76
CA LYS A 117 24.03 -30.42 -31.15
C LYS A 117 23.19 -31.36 -32.03
N ALA A 118 23.34 -32.69 -31.87
CA ALA A 118 22.54 -33.66 -32.60
C ALA A 118 21.03 -33.55 -32.26
N SER A 119 20.68 -33.38 -30.98
CA SER A 119 19.29 -33.17 -30.55
C SER A 119 18.71 -31.83 -31.03
N LEU A 120 19.52 -30.77 -31.06
CA LEU A 120 19.11 -29.47 -31.60
C LEU A 120 18.90 -29.55 -33.13
N ASP A 121 19.80 -30.20 -33.86
CA ASP A 121 19.65 -30.46 -35.30
C ASP A 121 18.39 -31.32 -35.62
N GLU A 122 18.04 -32.25 -34.73
CA GLU A 122 16.82 -33.07 -34.88
C GLU A 122 15.55 -32.26 -34.63
N ILE A 123 15.55 -31.41 -33.59
CA ILE A 123 14.45 -30.47 -33.30
C ILE A 123 14.30 -29.48 -34.46
N ASP A 124 15.39 -28.87 -34.92
CA ASP A 124 15.36 -27.95 -36.05
C ASP A 124 14.85 -28.63 -37.31
N LYS A 125 15.28 -29.86 -37.65
CA LYS A 125 14.69 -30.62 -38.77
C LYS A 125 13.20 -30.90 -38.61
N LYS A 126 12.73 -31.13 -37.38
CA LYS A 126 11.33 -31.43 -37.07
C LYS A 126 10.43 -30.21 -37.19
N TYR A 127 10.91 -29.02 -36.85
CA TYR A 127 10.12 -27.78 -36.86
C TYR A 127 10.42 -26.84 -38.05
N TYR A 128 11.55 -27.01 -38.76
CA TYR A 128 11.89 -26.24 -39.97
C TYR A 128 11.24 -26.78 -41.25
N LYS A 129 10.73 -28.02 -41.25
CA LYS A 129 10.02 -28.61 -42.41
C LYS A 129 8.53 -28.29 -42.50
N SER A 130 8.00 -27.38 -41.66
CA SER A 130 6.60 -26.95 -41.71
C SER A 130 6.43 -25.46 -42.05
N GLY A 131 7.37 -24.91 -42.83
CA GLY A 131 7.23 -23.62 -43.53
C GLY A 131 7.15 -23.86 -45.03
#